data_AF-A0A4V1XQB6-F1
#
_entry.id   AF-A0A4V1XQB6-F1
#
_cell.length_a   1.000
_cell.length_b   1.000
_cell.length_c   1.000
_cell.angle_alpha   90.00
_cell.angle_beta   90.00
_cell.angle_gamma   90.00
#
_symmetry.space_group_name_H-M   'P 1'
#
loop_
_entity.id
_entity.type
_entity.pdbx_description
1 polymer ?
#
loop_
_entity_poly.entity_id
_entity_poly.type
_entity_poly.pdbx_seq_one_letter_code
_entity_poly.pdbx_strand_id
1 'polypeptide(L)'
;MNKSATTSTYLIRLRVLGNTKESSPNSTQSEEDAAKSPDSTQSEEDAAKSLDSTQAEEDDAESHDSQPEEEAGGFSDLQSEEDIAGHSGGIFDEQNPLPGLYHLNEPLDAISKARLGLLYHMNTAASGVFSWAELTPLSSQIGGLDCWLLNCDRMIDAGDYRITVFPGMDHMGLSPWNAECFERLADFAQPQNLNRLRPVTRHTVPLRIDSYNTYALLDGGAEKLITEWKSVLDGLTTRRAGNPWPLPDLACYDILHSSGRIGFYRHKPALMSHYEYFLHTHQLAPIKSDGPEEEDEWDLFDEYFRTEYPQNIEYQANRLGEMLRSWHHDKVLANSYEDQLNQNQLQEKRDLGTRAIRAIRRLSKIPMPY
;
A
#
# COMPACT_ATOMS: atom_id res chain seq x y z
N MET A 1 -9.73 -26.67 44.24
CA MET A 1 -9.69 -27.13 42.83
C MET A 1 -11.02 -26.81 42.19
N ASN A 2 -11.04 -25.87 41.24
CA ASN A 2 -11.96 -25.78 40.10
C ASN A 2 -11.67 -24.46 39.38
N LYS A 3 -10.90 -24.54 38.29
CA LYS A 3 -10.64 -23.43 37.37
C LYS A 3 -11.85 -23.29 36.46
N SER A 4 -12.54 -22.17 36.54
CA SER A 4 -13.59 -21.79 35.57
C SER A 4 -12.90 -21.29 34.30
N ALA A 5 -13.11 -22.00 33.19
CA ALA A 5 -12.65 -21.60 31.88
C ALA A 5 -13.54 -20.47 31.35
N THR A 6 -12.96 -19.29 31.17
CA THR A 6 -13.63 -18.17 30.48
C THR A 6 -13.47 -18.40 28.98
N THR A 7 -14.52 -18.91 28.35
CA THR A 7 -14.61 -19.09 26.90
C THR A 7 -14.69 -17.72 26.22
N SER A 8 -13.58 -17.31 25.62
CA SER A 8 -13.48 -16.09 24.80
C SER A 8 -14.34 -16.25 23.55
N THR A 9 -15.52 -15.63 23.56
CA THR A 9 -16.45 -15.58 22.43
C THR A 9 -16.32 -14.20 21.79
N TYR A 10 -15.39 -14.04 20.85
CA TYR A 10 -15.33 -12.84 20.01
C TYR A 10 -15.96 -13.15 18.65
N LEU A 11 -17.23 -12.81 18.58
CA LEU A 11 -17.99 -12.62 17.35
C LEU A 11 -17.40 -11.42 16.60
N ILE A 12 -17.02 -11.69 15.35
CA ILE A 12 -16.79 -10.75 14.26
C ILE A 12 -17.79 -9.59 14.37
N ARG A 13 -17.31 -8.37 14.64
CA ARG A 13 -18.11 -7.14 14.59
C ARG A 13 -18.40 -6.76 13.14
N LEU A 14 -19.31 -7.51 12.53
CA LEU A 14 -20.22 -7.01 11.51
C LEU A 14 -21.61 -7.01 12.12
N ARG A 15 -21.87 -6.11 13.08
CA ARG A 15 -23.23 -5.85 13.57
C ARG A 15 -23.93 -4.90 12.61
N VAL A 16 -24.87 -5.50 11.89
CA VAL A 16 -26.20 -4.98 11.57
C VAL A 16 -26.60 -3.77 12.42
N LEU A 17 -26.83 -2.62 11.77
CA LEU A 17 -27.72 -1.58 12.30
C LEU A 17 -28.65 -1.12 11.19
N GLY A 18 -29.82 -1.75 11.17
CA GLY A 18 -31.04 -1.13 10.68
C GLY A 18 -31.79 -0.48 11.84
N ASN A 19 -32.43 0.64 11.52
CA ASN A 19 -33.51 1.33 12.24
C ASN A 19 -33.15 2.30 13.37
N THR A 20 -33.17 3.58 12.97
CA THR A 20 -33.98 4.69 13.52
C THR A 20 -34.01 4.85 15.03
N LYS A 21 -33.48 5.99 15.49
CA LYS A 21 -34.09 6.69 16.62
C LYS A 21 -34.10 8.20 16.43
N GLU A 22 -35.26 8.72 16.77
CA GLU A 22 -35.75 10.08 16.65
C GLU A 22 -34.93 11.11 17.42
N SER A 23 -35.13 12.34 16.97
CA SER A 23 -34.64 13.61 17.47
C SER A 23 -35.03 13.95 18.93
N SER A 24 -34.24 14.89 19.47
CA SER A 24 -34.67 16.07 20.24
C SER A 24 -34.51 16.08 21.79
N PRO A 25 -34.35 17.28 22.42
CA PRO A 25 -33.10 17.65 23.11
C PRO A 25 -33.31 18.29 24.52
N ASN A 26 -32.25 18.93 25.03
CA ASN A 26 -32.13 19.85 26.17
C ASN A 26 -31.96 19.26 27.58
N SER A 27 -30.86 19.63 28.28
CA SER A 27 -30.89 20.77 29.21
C SER A 27 -29.50 21.06 29.84
N THR A 28 -29.28 22.35 30.02
CA THR A 28 -28.19 23.18 30.53
C THR A 28 -27.95 23.07 32.05
N GLN A 29 -26.72 23.41 32.51
CA GLN A 29 -26.31 24.25 33.69
C GLN A 29 -24.99 23.75 34.31
N SER A 30 -23.88 24.52 34.21
CA SER A 30 -23.27 25.46 35.21
C SER A 30 -22.67 24.71 36.43
N GLU A 31 -21.50 25.00 36.99
CA GLU A 31 -20.79 26.26 37.29
C GLU A 31 -19.41 25.89 37.94
N GLU A 32 -18.39 26.76 37.81
CA GLU A 32 -17.36 27.17 38.83
C GLU A 32 -16.60 26.09 39.67
N ASP A 33 -15.32 26.19 40.06
CA ASP A 33 -14.30 27.24 40.04
C ASP A 33 -12.95 26.67 40.54
N ALA A 34 -11.91 27.51 40.46
CA ALA A 34 -10.77 27.63 41.39
C ALA A 34 -9.39 27.00 41.05
N ALA A 35 -8.44 27.93 40.95
CA ALA A 35 -7.00 27.85 40.75
C ALA A 35 -6.18 27.34 41.96
N LYS A 36 -4.98 26.81 41.67
CA LYS A 36 -3.69 27.28 42.24
C LYS A 36 -2.49 26.48 41.71
N SER A 37 -1.52 27.17 41.09
CA SER A 37 -0.10 26.79 40.95
C SER A 37 0.69 27.18 42.23
N PRO A 38 2.04 27.18 42.25
CA PRO A 38 3.04 26.22 41.72
C PRO A 38 4.03 25.79 42.83
N ASP A 39 4.93 24.83 42.55
CA ASP A 39 6.30 24.96 43.09
C ASP A 39 7.34 24.18 42.28
N SER A 40 8.58 24.53 42.59
CA SER A 40 9.77 24.63 41.75
C SER A 40 10.84 23.62 42.19
N THR A 41 11.67 23.10 41.28
CA THR A 41 13.07 22.69 41.56
C THR A 41 13.80 22.35 40.25
N GLN A 42 14.76 23.19 39.82
CA GLN A 42 16.23 22.96 39.80
C GLN A 42 16.66 21.78 38.89
N SER A 43 17.16 22.03 37.67
CA SER A 43 18.53 22.46 37.29
C SER A 43 19.63 21.48 37.71
N GLU A 44 20.25 20.81 36.73
CA GLU A 44 21.68 20.49 36.74
C GLU A 44 22.15 20.28 35.28
N GLU A 45 23.03 21.20 34.87
CA GLU A 45 23.97 21.03 33.77
C GLU A 45 25.00 19.99 34.19
N ASP A 46 25.48 19.15 33.26
CA ASP A 46 26.92 18.95 33.18
C ASP A 46 27.38 18.40 31.83
N ALA A 47 28.59 18.83 31.51
CA ALA A 47 29.20 18.81 30.20
C ALA A 47 30.25 17.71 30.00
N ALA A 48 30.56 17.51 28.72
CA ALA A 48 31.90 17.28 28.16
C ALA A 48 32.53 15.86 28.14
N LYS A 49 32.95 15.51 26.91
CA LYS A 49 34.24 14.93 26.44
C LYS A 49 33.97 13.76 25.47
N SER A 50 34.19 13.93 24.17
CA SER A 50 35.50 13.93 23.47
C SER A 50 36.30 12.66 23.74
N LEU A 51 36.43 11.82 22.71
CA LEU A 51 37.70 11.22 22.33
C LEU A 51 37.63 10.76 20.87
N ASP A 52 38.38 11.50 20.07
CA ASP A 52 38.89 11.18 18.75
C ASP A 52 40.13 10.27 18.91
N SER A 53 40.26 9.25 18.07
CA SER A 53 41.56 8.69 17.63
C SER A 53 41.39 7.48 16.70
N THR A 54 41.64 7.73 15.41
CA THR A 54 42.68 7.10 14.57
C THR A 54 42.87 5.57 14.63
N GLN A 55 42.65 4.89 13.50
CA GLN A 55 43.73 4.15 12.82
C GLN A 55 43.33 3.69 11.42
N ALA A 56 44.17 4.09 10.45
CA ALA A 56 44.26 3.53 9.13
C ALA A 56 45.03 2.20 9.19
N GLU A 57 44.59 1.20 8.44
CA GLU A 57 45.47 0.19 7.86
C GLU A 57 45.05 -0.04 6.41
N GLU A 58 46.00 0.29 5.53
CA GLU A 58 46.11 -0.19 4.17
C GLU A 58 46.44 -1.68 4.24
N ASP A 59 45.82 -2.51 3.40
CA ASP A 59 46.42 -3.78 3.02
C ASP A 59 46.08 -4.08 1.55
N ASP A 60 47.15 -4.10 0.78
CA ASP A 60 47.26 -4.58 -0.58
C ASP A 60 46.97 -6.09 -0.65
N ALA A 61 46.16 -6.51 -1.63
CA ALA A 61 46.18 -7.88 -2.11
C ALA A 61 45.78 -7.94 -3.59
N GLU A 62 46.82 -7.81 -4.41
CA GLU A 62 47.02 -8.41 -5.72
C GLU A 62 46.31 -9.77 -5.90
N SER A 63 45.48 -9.90 -6.95
CA SER A 63 45.31 -11.18 -7.64
C SER A 63 44.82 -11.00 -9.08
N HIS A 64 45.68 -11.44 -9.99
CA HIS A 64 45.42 -11.76 -11.39
C HIS A 64 44.14 -12.58 -11.61
N ASP A 65 43.35 -12.27 -12.65
CA ASP A 65 42.88 -13.35 -13.53
C ASP A 65 42.51 -12.89 -14.97
N SER A 66 43.35 -13.36 -15.89
CA SER A 66 43.10 -13.94 -17.21
C SER A 66 41.80 -13.62 -17.97
N GLN A 67 41.97 -12.91 -19.09
CA GLN A 67 41.09 -12.99 -20.26
C GLN A 67 41.18 -14.37 -20.93
N PRO A 68 40.14 -14.75 -21.69
CA PRO A 68 40.39 -14.97 -23.11
C PRO A 68 39.37 -14.28 -24.03
N GLU A 69 39.91 -13.86 -25.16
CA GLU A 69 39.24 -13.51 -26.42
C GLU A 69 38.40 -14.69 -26.91
N GLU A 70 37.22 -14.47 -27.52
CA GLU A 70 36.82 -15.16 -28.75
C GLU A 70 35.82 -14.32 -29.58
N GLU A 71 36.28 -14.03 -30.79
CA GLU A 71 35.59 -14.10 -32.08
C GLU A 71 34.36 -13.23 -32.39
N ALA A 72 34.66 -12.22 -33.21
CA ALA A 72 33.77 -11.61 -34.17
C ALA A 72 33.28 -12.63 -35.21
N GLY A 73 31.95 -12.66 -35.45
CA GLY A 73 31.38 -13.41 -36.54
C GLY A 73 29.97 -12.95 -36.90
N GLY A 74 29.81 -12.48 -38.15
CA GLY A 74 28.56 -12.67 -38.90
C GLY A 74 27.63 -11.46 -39.01
N PHE A 75 27.96 -10.54 -39.91
CA PHE A 75 26.95 -9.76 -40.64
C PHE A 75 26.12 -10.70 -41.52
N SER A 76 24.80 -10.52 -41.53
CA SER A 76 23.95 -10.91 -42.66
C SER A 76 22.85 -9.88 -42.81
N ASP A 77 23.08 -9.00 -43.78
CA ASP A 77 22.08 -8.21 -44.46
C ASP A 77 21.04 -9.12 -45.12
N LEU A 78 19.76 -8.87 -44.89
CA LEU A 78 18.71 -9.13 -45.87
C LEU A 78 17.76 -7.93 -45.91
N GLN A 79 18.03 -7.06 -46.87
CA GLN A 79 17.09 -6.06 -47.38
C GLN A 79 16.10 -6.74 -48.35
N SER A 80 14.87 -6.19 -48.36
CA SER A 80 13.98 -5.88 -49.51
C SER A 80 13.57 -7.05 -50.45
N GLU A 81 12.42 -7.12 -51.13
CA GLU A 81 11.41 -6.20 -51.68
C GLU A 81 10.07 -6.97 -51.71
N GLU A 82 8.93 -6.34 -51.38
CA GLU A 82 7.86 -5.96 -52.32
C GLU A 82 7.51 -6.97 -53.43
N ASP A 83 6.25 -7.44 -53.42
CA ASP A 83 5.47 -7.66 -54.65
C ASP A 83 3.94 -7.69 -54.38
N ILE A 84 3.34 -6.52 -54.57
CA ILE A 84 2.21 -6.17 -55.46
C ILE A 84 1.15 -7.25 -55.82
N ALA A 85 -0.10 -6.87 -55.47
CA ALA A 85 -1.39 -7.04 -56.16
C ALA A 85 -2.02 -8.42 -56.43
N GLY A 86 -3.22 -8.59 -55.85
CA GLY A 86 -4.24 -9.52 -56.31
C GLY A 86 -5.64 -9.02 -55.97
N HIS A 87 -6.21 -8.18 -56.84
CA HIS A 87 -7.64 -7.83 -56.86
C HIS A 87 -8.51 -9.08 -57.05
N SER A 88 -9.52 -9.28 -56.21
CA SER A 88 -10.73 -10.03 -56.60
C SER A 88 -11.93 -9.49 -55.81
N GLY A 89 -12.82 -8.77 -56.49
CA GLY A 89 -14.04 -8.23 -55.93
C GLY A 89 -15.04 -9.35 -55.61
N GLY A 90 -15.52 -9.35 -54.37
CA GLY A 90 -16.72 -10.06 -53.95
C GLY A 90 -17.83 -9.04 -53.70
N ILE A 91 -18.87 -9.12 -54.53
CA ILE A 91 -20.13 -8.40 -54.37
C ILE A 91 -20.77 -8.86 -53.06
N PHE A 92 -20.85 -7.97 -52.07
CA PHE A 92 -21.68 -8.19 -50.88
C PHE A 92 -22.95 -7.37 -51.01
N ASP A 93 -24.06 -8.09 -51.06
CA ASP A 93 -25.43 -7.58 -51.00
C ASP A 93 -25.61 -6.71 -49.74
N GLU A 94 -26.03 -5.49 -49.98
CA GLU A 94 -26.42 -4.48 -49.01
C GLU A 94 -27.82 -4.82 -48.48
N GLN A 95 -27.91 -5.59 -47.38
CA GLN A 95 -29.19 -5.88 -46.73
C GLN A 95 -29.09 -5.89 -45.19
N ASN A 96 -29.75 -4.89 -44.61
CA ASN A 96 -30.24 -4.79 -43.23
C ASN A 96 -29.19 -4.72 -42.10
N PRO A 97 -28.78 -3.50 -41.69
CA PRO A 97 -28.06 -3.33 -40.43
C PRO A 97 -28.95 -3.74 -39.25
N LEU A 98 -28.45 -4.69 -38.45
CA LEU A 98 -29.06 -5.13 -37.20
C LEU A 98 -29.37 -3.90 -36.32
N PRO A 99 -30.62 -3.75 -35.83
CA PRO A 99 -30.96 -2.68 -34.91
C PRO A 99 -30.29 -2.96 -33.55
N GLY A 100 -29.26 -2.17 -33.21
CA GLY A 100 -28.60 -2.23 -31.90
C GLY A 100 -27.10 -1.88 -31.88
N LEU A 101 -26.43 -1.72 -33.02
CA LEU A 101 -24.99 -1.47 -33.09
C LEU A 101 -24.58 -0.01 -33.41
N TYR A 102 -25.51 0.93 -33.35
CA TYR A 102 -25.29 2.31 -33.82
C TYR A 102 -24.50 3.23 -32.88
N HIS A 103 -23.86 2.73 -31.82
CA HIS A 103 -23.04 3.55 -30.92
C HIS A 103 -21.54 3.20 -30.91
N LEU A 104 -21.06 2.28 -31.77
CA LEU A 104 -19.64 1.92 -31.83
C LEU A 104 -18.74 2.93 -32.59
N ASN A 105 -19.30 4.03 -33.10
CA ASN A 105 -18.54 5.05 -33.83
C ASN A 105 -18.12 6.24 -32.96
N GLU A 106 -18.52 6.28 -31.68
CA GLU A 106 -17.94 7.27 -30.77
C GLU A 106 -16.50 6.84 -30.43
N PRO A 107 -15.51 7.73 -30.61
CA PRO A 107 -14.14 7.42 -30.23
C PRO A 107 -14.12 7.10 -28.74
N LEU A 108 -13.62 5.91 -28.39
CA LEU A 108 -13.44 5.52 -27.00
C LEU A 108 -12.66 6.62 -26.27
N ASP A 109 -13.16 7.00 -25.09
CA ASP A 109 -12.42 7.91 -24.24
C ASP A 109 -11.05 7.31 -23.85
N ALA A 110 -10.14 8.17 -23.41
CA ALA A 110 -8.78 7.79 -23.11
C ALA A 110 -8.67 6.72 -22.00
N ILE A 111 -9.57 6.73 -21.01
CA ILE A 111 -9.60 5.77 -19.91
C ILE A 111 -10.10 4.42 -20.43
N SER A 112 -11.18 4.42 -21.22
CA SER A 112 -11.72 3.22 -21.85
C SER A 112 -10.68 2.54 -22.75
N LYS A 113 -9.92 3.32 -23.53
CA LYS A 113 -8.82 2.81 -24.36
C LYS A 113 -7.68 2.22 -23.50
N ALA A 114 -7.26 2.91 -22.45
CA ALA A 114 -6.23 2.42 -21.53
C ALA A 114 -6.66 1.12 -20.81
N ARG A 115 -7.93 1.05 -20.41
CA ARG A 115 -8.53 -0.14 -19.78
C ARG A 115 -8.54 -1.35 -20.71
N LEU A 116 -8.92 -1.16 -21.97
CA LEU A 116 -8.84 -2.22 -22.99
C LEU A 116 -7.40 -2.65 -23.25
N GLY A 117 -6.45 -1.70 -23.29
CA GLY A 117 -5.02 -2.00 -23.41
C GLY A 117 -4.52 -2.86 -22.26
N LEU A 118 -4.84 -2.51 -21.02
CA LEU A 118 -4.49 -3.29 -19.83
C LEU A 118 -5.11 -4.69 -19.88
N LEU A 119 -6.41 -4.80 -20.21
CA LEU A 119 -7.08 -6.10 -20.32
C LEU A 119 -6.48 -6.99 -21.41
N TYR A 120 -6.18 -6.41 -22.58
CA TYR A 120 -5.52 -7.13 -23.66
C TYR A 120 -4.14 -7.64 -23.25
N HIS A 121 -3.34 -6.78 -22.62
CA HIS A 121 -2.02 -7.13 -22.08
C HIS A 121 -2.11 -8.27 -21.05
N MET A 122 -3.06 -8.16 -20.11
CA MET A 122 -3.29 -9.16 -19.07
C MET A 122 -3.70 -10.53 -19.60
N ASN A 123 -4.32 -10.59 -20.78
CA ASN A 123 -4.81 -11.80 -21.43
C ASN A 123 -3.82 -12.41 -22.42
N THR A 124 -2.89 -11.62 -22.95
CA THR A 124 -1.96 -12.07 -24.02
C THR A 124 -0.56 -12.38 -23.52
N ALA A 125 -0.13 -11.82 -22.38
CA ALA A 125 1.21 -12.08 -21.86
C ALA A 125 1.35 -13.53 -21.35
N ALA A 126 2.22 -14.31 -21.99
CA ALA A 126 2.50 -15.71 -21.65
C ALA A 126 3.01 -15.93 -20.22
N SER A 127 3.65 -14.92 -19.61
CA SER A 127 4.27 -14.97 -18.28
C SER A 127 3.36 -14.48 -17.13
N GLY A 128 2.12 -14.07 -17.42
CA GLY A 128 1.20 -13.48 -16.45
C GLY A 128 1.57 -12.04 -16.09
N VAL A 129 0.62 -11.11 -16.27
CA VAL A 129 0.79 -9.71 -15.89
C VAL A 129 0.43 -9.52 -14.43
N PHE A 130 1.34 -8.92 -13.66
CA PHE A 130 1.15 -8.52 -12.27
C PHE A 130 1.20 -7.00 -12.12
N SER A 131 0.52 -6.52 -11.08
CA SER A 131 0.59 -5.12 -10.66
C SER A 131 1.26 -5.07 -9.29
N TRP A 132 2.20 -4.15 -9.10
CA TRP A 132 3.00 -4.04 -7.88
C TRP A 132 2.68 -2.73 -7.19
N ALA A 133 2.18 -2.76 -5.95
CA ALA A 133 2.04 -1.57 -5.12
C ALA A 133 3.33 -1.36 -4.34
N GLU A 134 4.00 -0.25 -4.59
CA GLU A 134 5.37 -0.02 -4.16
C GLU A 134 5.64 1.44 -3.79
N LEU A 135 6.74 1.68 -3.09
CA LEU A 135 7.20 3.03 -2.77
C LEU A 135 8.13 3.53 -3.89
N THR A 136 7.93 4.75 -4.34
CA THR A 136 8.84 5.40 -5.30
C THR A 136 10.20 5.62 -4.62
N PRO A 137 11.31 5.12 -5.18
CA PRO A 137 12.64 5.30 -4.61
C PRO A 137 12.99 6.75 -4.29
N LEU A 138 13.68 6.99 -3.18
CA LEU A 138 14.16 8.32 -2.76
C LEU A 138 15.37 8.84 -3.57
N SER A 139 15.68 8.24 -4.71
CA SER A 139 16.85 8.63 -5.50
C SER A 139 16.65 10.00 -6.11
N SER A 140 17.49 10.98 -5.74
CA SER A 140 17.49 12.34 -6.29
C SER A 140 17.76 12.41 -7.80
N GLN A 141 18.19 11.31 -8.41
CA GLN A 141 18.42 11.20 -9.86
C GLN A 141 17.12 10.91 -10.63
N ILE A 142 16.12 10.34 -9.97
CA ILE A 142 14.82 10.06 -10.58
C ILE A 142 13.98 11.29 -10.28
N GLY A 143 13.87 12.21 -11.26
CA GLY A 143 12.86 13.27 -11.19
C GLY A 143 11.45 12.69 -11.03
N GLY A 144 10.46 13.54 -10.74
CA GLY A 144 9.07 13.10 -10.66
C GLY A 144 8.66 12.30 -11.90
N LEU A 145 7.95 11.19 -11.69
CA LEU A 145 7.48 10.34 -12.79
C LEU A 145 6.06 10.76 -13.16
N ASP A 146 5.81 10.89 -14.46
CA ASP A 146 4.45 11.16 -14.93
C ASP A 146 3.56 9.94 -14.71
N CYS A 147 2.36 10.15 -14.18
CA CYS A 147 1.35 9.11 -14.15
C CYS A 147 0.91 8.79 -15.58
N TRP A 148 0.90 7.51 -15.94
CA TRP A 148 0.56 7.09 -17.31
C TRP A 148 -0.94 7.30 -17.67
N LEU A 149 -1.80 7.66 -16.72
CA LEU A 149 -3.20 7.93 -17.07
C LEU A 149 -3.29 9.23 -17.87
N LEU A 150 -3.75 9.12 -19.12
CA LEU A 150 -4.03 10.27 -19.97
C LEU A 150 -4.91 11.27 -19.22
N ASN A 151 -4.49 12.54 -19.17
CA ASN A 151 -5.09 13.64 -18.41
C ASN A 151 -4.89 13.59 -16.87
N CYS A 152 -3.97 12.77 -16.37
CA CYS A 152 -3.48 12.90 -15.01
C CYS A 152 -2.24 13.78 -14.99
N ASP A 153 -2.40 15.03 -14.54
CA ASP A 153 -1.29 15.99 -14.42
C ASP A 153 -0.52 15.83 -13.10
N ARG A 154 -0.77 14.76 -12.34
CA ARG A 154 -0.09 14.50 -11.06
C ARG A 154 1.20 13.75 -11.32
N MET A 155 2.30 14.36 -10.92
CA MET A 155 3.58 13.66 -10.81
C MET A 155 3.56 12.68 -9.64
N ILE A 156 4.34 11.61 -9.77
CA ILE A 156 4.64 10.63 -8.74
C ILE A 156 6.04 10.99 -8.24
N ASP A 157 6.10 11.59 -7.06
CA ASP A 157 7.34 12.07 -6.46
C ASP A 157 8.08 10.96 -5.70
N ALA A 158 9.34 11.23 -5.39
CA ALA A 158 10.14 10.36 -4.53
C ALA A 158 9.44 10.13 -3.17
N GLY A 159 9.26 8.87 -2.78
CA GLY A 159 8.54 8.49 -1.56
C GLY A 159 7.01 8.36 -1.70
N ASP A 160 6.44 8.63 -2.87
CA ASP A 160 5.02 8.38 -3.13
C ASP A 160 4.73 6.90 -3.32
N TYR A 161 3.51 6.48 -2.99
CA TYR A 161 3.03 5.15 -3.33
C TYR A 161 2.56 5.11 -4.78
N ARG A 162 3.05 4.14 -5.54
CA ARG A 162 2.66 3.93 -6.92
C ARG A 162 2.28 2.48 -7.19
N ILE A 163 1.59 2.27 -8.31
CA ILE A 163 1.35 0.96 -8.87
C ILE A 163 2.16 0.84 -10.16
N THR A 164 2.95 -0.22 -10.30
CA THR A 164 3.63 -0.56 -11.55
C THR A 164 3.09 -1.85 -12.14
N VAL A 165 3.06 -1.96 -13.47
CA VAL A 165 2.63 -3.17 -14.17
C VAL A 165 3.85 -3.91 -14.72
N PHE A 166 3.96 -5.21 -14.48
CA PHE A 166 5.04 -6.06 -14.98
C PHE A 166 4.52 -7.35 -15.64
N PRO A 167 4.99 -7.71 -16.85
CA PRO A 167 5.75 -6.86 -17.77
C PRO A 167 5.00 -5.56 -18.11
N GLY A 168 5.72 -4.49 -18.49
CA GLY A 168 5.09 -3.22 -18.89
C GLY A 168 4.19 -3.39 -20.11
N MET A 169 3.22 -2.49 -20.29
CA MET A 169 2.31 -2.54 -21.46
C MET A 169 3.03 -2.23 -22.77
N ASP A 170 4.08 -1.38 -22.70
CA ASP A 170 4.95 -1.05 -23.83
C ASP A 170 6.35 -1.65 -23.61
N HIS A 171 7.00 -2.08 -24.70
CA HIS A 171 8.09 -3.05 -24.74
C HIS A 171 9.38 -2.75 -23.95
N MET A 172 9.52 -1.64 -23.22
CA MET A 172 10.81 -1.28 -22.58
C MET A 172 10.73 -0.53 -21.24
N GLY A 173 9.58 -0.42 -20.55
CA GLY A 173 9.49 0.41 -19.33
C GLY A 173 8.58 -0.10 -18.23
N LEU A 174 8.85 0.33 -16.99
CA LEU A 174 7.86 0.31 -15.91
C LEU A 174 6.75 1.31 -16.26
N SER A 175 5.50 0.91 -16.09
CA SER A 175 4.36 1.82 -16.21
C SER A 175 3.91 2.30 -14.84
N PRO A 176 4.39 3.44 -14.32
CA PRO A 176 3.98 3.93 -13.01
C PRO A 176 2.62 4.61 -13.08
N TRP A 177 1.78 4.30 -12.10
CA TRP A 177 0.46 4.86 -11.92
C TRP A 177 0.29 5.34 -10.49
N ASN A 178 -0.36 6.48 -10.30
CA ASN A 178 -0.99 6.79 -9.02
C ASN A 178 -2.01 5.69 -8.70
N ALA A 179 -2.09 5.26 -7.44
CA ALA A 179 -3.01 4.20 -7.04
C ALA A 179 -4.47 4.50 -7.46
N GLU A 180 -4.96 5.72 -7.23
CA GLU A 180 -6.31 6.13 -7.66
C GLU A 180 -6.52 6.11 -9.17
N CYS A 181 -5.49 6.44 -9.94
CA CYS A 181 -5.58 6.42 -11.39
C CYS A 181 -5.65 4.97 -11.89
N PHE A 182 -4.92 4.07 -11.24
CA PHE A 182 -4.93 2.66 -11.58
C PHE A 182 -6.25 1.98 -11.22
N GLU A 183 -6.92 2.36 -10.13
CA GLU A 183 -8.26 1.87 -9.77
C GLU A 183 -9.31 2.13 -10.86
N ARG A 184 -9.18 3.24 -11.60
CA ARG A 184 -10.06 3.53 -12.75
C ARG A 184 -9.85 2.59 -13.93
N LEU A 185 -8.69 1.93 -14.00
CA LEU A 185 -8.33 1.00 -15.07
C LEU A 185 -8.60 -0.45 -14.65
N ALA A 186 -8.12 -0.83 -13.47
CA ALA A 186 -8.25 -2.17 -12.92
C ALA A 186 -9.42 -2.23 -11.94
N ASP A 187 -10.51 -2.87 -12.35
CA ASP A 187 -11.65 -3.12 -11.47
C ASP A 187 -11.27 -4.19 -10.44
N PHE A 188 -10.89 -3.75 -9.24
CA PHE A 188 -10.51 -4.64 -8.14
C PHE A 188 -11.69 -5.38 -7.51
N ALA A 189 -12.94 -5.06 -7.86
CA ALA A 189 -14.08 -5.91 -7.50
C ALA A 189 -14.03 -7.27 -8.24
N GLN A 190 -13.24 -7.37 -9.31
CA GLN A 190 -12.96 -8.63 -9.99
C GLN A 190 -11.79 -9.37 -9.32
N PRO A 191 -11.99 -10.62 -8.84
CA PRO A 191 -10.92 -11.41 -8.20
C PRO A 191 -9.66 -11.52 -9.04
N GLN A 192 -9.79 -11.64 -10.36
CA GLN A 192 -8.66 -11.76 -11.29
C GLN A 192 -7.72 -10.56 -11.25
N ASN A 193 -8.24 -9.34 -11.04
CA ASN A 193 -7.44 -8.12 -10.95
C ASN A 193 -6.84 -8.00 -9.55
N LEU A 194 -7.64 -8.25 -8.51
CA LEU A 194 -7.21 -8.20 -7.10
C LEU A 194 -6.07 -9.19 -6.81
N ASN A 195 -6.16 -10.41 -7.35
CA ASN A 195 -5.15 -11.45 -7.16
C ASN A 195 -3.82 -11.15 -7.86
N ARG A 196 -3.83 -10.28 -8.87
CA ARG A 196 -2.63 -9.86 -9.61
C ARG A 196 -1.93 -8.65 -8.99
N LEU A 197 -2.63 -7.89 -8.14
CA LEU A 197 -2.00 -6.82 -7.36
C LEU A 197 -1.16 -7.43 -6.23
N ARG A 198 0.10 -7.02 -6.10
CA ARG A 198 1.05 -7.52 -5.10
C ARG A 198 1.68 -6.32 -4.37
N PRO A 199 1.55 -6.20 -3.03
CA PRO A 199 2.36 -5.23 -2.30
C PRO A 199 3.84 -5.65 -2.40
N VAL A 200 4.75 -4.68 -2.59
CA VAL A 200 6.21 -4.92 -2.54
C VAL A 200 6.66 -4.86 -1.09
N THR A 201 6.96 -6.02 -0.54
CA THR A 201 7.30 -6.27 0.86
C THR A 201 8.52 -7.16 0.91
N ARG A 202 9.14 -7.31 2.08
CA ARG A 202 10.23 -8.28 2.31
C ARG A 202 9.94 -9.72 1.85
N HIS A 203 8.66 -10.11 1.76
CA HIS A 203 8.23 -11.45 1.32
C HIS A 203 7.99 -11.58 -0.18
N THR A 204 7.79 -10.44 -0.84
CA THR A 204 7.33 -10.39 -2.23
C THR A 204 8.33 -9.74 -3.15
N VAL A 205 9.40 -9.12 -2.62
CA VAL A 205 10.55 -8.66 -3.41
C VAL A 205 11.02 -9.82 -4.28
N PRO A 206 10.73 -9.78 -5.59
CA PRO A 206 11.39 -10.66 -6.54
C PRO A 206 12.82 -10.16 -6.67
N LEU A 207 13.67 -10.97 -7.29
CA LEU A 207 15.06 -10.72 -7.71
C LEU A 207 15.31 -9.43 -8.54
N ARG A 208 14.41 -8.44 -8.54
CA ARG A 208 14.62 -7.08 -9.04
C ARG A 208 15.42 -6.28 -8.01
N ILE A 209 16.68 -6.66 -7.88
CA ILE A 209 17.71 -5.69 -7.53
C ILE A 209 17.85 -4.84 -8.79
N ASP A 210 17.13 -3.72 -8.84
CA ASP A 210 17.48 -2.69 -9.80
C ASP A 210 18.93 -2.28 -9.52
N SER A 211 19.69 -1.97 -10.57
CA SER A 211 21.14 -1.66 -10.52
C SER A 211 21.54 -0.54 -9.56
N TYR A 212 20.57 0.13 -8.93
CA TYR A 212 20.73 1.25 -8.02
C TYR A 212 20.45 0.91 -6.55
N ASN A 213 20.22 -0.37 -6.17
CA ASN A 213 20.02 -0.80 -4.77
C ASN A 213 18.93 -0.03 -3.99
N THR A 214 18.02 0.64 -4.69
CA THR A 214 16.93 1.36 -4.06
C THR A 214 15.70 0.46 -4.03
N TYR A 215 15.46 -0.11 -2.85
CA TYR A 215 14.31 -0.97 -2.65
C TYR A 215 13.02 -0.16 -2.73
N ALA A 216 12.12 -0.50 -3.65
CA ALA A 216 10.76 0.04 -3.74
C ALA A 216 9.83 -0.56 -2.65
N LEU A 217 10.40 -0.96 -1.51
CA LEU A 217 9.69 -1.61 -0.41
C LEU A 217 8.70 -0.63 0.22
N LEU A 218 7.50 -1.15 0.49
CA LEU A 218 6.51 -0.44 1.28
C LEU A 218 6.99 -0.29 2.73
N ASP A 219 6.61 0.83 3.35
CA ASP A 219 6.65 0.94 4.80
C ASP A 219 5.57 0.07 5.45
N GLY A 220 5.75 -0.18 6.75
CA GLY A 220 4.89 -1.07 7.52
C GLY A 220 3.41 -0.69 7.53
N GLY A 221 3.09 0.60 7.55
CA GLY A 221 1.71 1.08 7.50
C GLY A 221 1.05 0.80 6.17
N ALA A 222 1.72 1.14 5.06
CA ALA A 222 1.21 0.85 3.72
C ALA A 222 1.08 -0.65 3.46
N GLU A 223 2.07 -1.47 3.87
CA GLU A 223 2.00 -2.93 3.80
C GLU A 223 0.74 -3.48 4.49
N LYS A 224 0.45 -3.00 5.71
CA LYS A 224 -0.71 -3.43 6.50
C LYS A 224 -2.02 -3.00 5.88
N LEU A 225 -2.12 -1.73 5.47
CA LEU A 225 -3.32 -1.17 4.85
C LEU A 225 -3.69 -1.90 3.56
N ILE A 226 -2.71 -2.14 2.68
CA ILE A 226 -2.94 -2.86 1.43
C ILE A 226 -3.35 -4.31 1.71
N THR A 227 -2.66 -4.98 2.64
CA THR A 227 -2.96 -6.38 2.98
C THR A 227 -4.38 -6.53 3.53
N GLU A 228 -4.79 -5.62 4.41
CA GLU A 228 -6.14 -5.67 4.99
C GLU A 228 -7.22 -5.30 3.97
N TRP A 229 -7.02 -4.25 3.18
CA TRP A 229 -7.93 -3.90 2.09
C TRP A 229 -8.15 -5.07 1.13
N LYS A 230 -7.07 -5.75 0.72
CA LYS A 230 -7.16 -6.95 -0.12
C LYS A 230 -7.92 -8.08 0.55
N SER A 231 -7.62 -8.37 1.81
CA SER A 231 -8.29 -9.41 2.62
C SER A 231 -9.80 -9.15 2.70
N VAL A 232 -10.20 -7.91 3.01
CA VAL A 232 -11.61 -7.52 3.10
C VAL A 232 -12.31 -7.66 1.76
N LEU A 233 -11.70 -7.18 0.67
CA LEU A 233 -12.31 -7.21 -0.66
C LEU A 233 -12.45 -8.65 -1.20
N ASP A 234 -11.44 -9.48 -1.00
CA ASP A 234 -11.49 -10.92 -1.31
C ASP A 234 -12.60 -11.61 -0.51
N GLY A 235 -12.73 -11.25 0.77
CA GLY A 235 -13.77 -11.79 1.63
C GLY A 235 -15.19 -11.41 1.25
N LEU A 236 -15.41 -10.15 0.89
CA LEU A 236 -16.71 -9.72 0.38
C LEU A 236 -17.06 -10.42 -0.93
N THR A 237 -16.08 -10.59 -1.82
CA THR A 237 -16.29 -11.25 -3.12
C THR A 237 -16.55 -12.75 -2.96
N THR A 238 -15.83 -13.40 -2.04
CA THR A 238 -16.04 -14.80 -1.65
C THR A 238 -17.43 -15.02 -1.06
N ARG A 239 -17.89 -14.15 -0.16
CA ARG A 239 -19.26 -14.21 0.39
C ARG A 239 -20.33 -14.02 -0.66
N ARG A 240 -20.13 -13.08 -1.61
CA ARG A 240 -21.05 -12.86 -2.73
C ARG A 240 -21.19 -14.13 -3.59
N ALA A 241 -20.11 -14.89 -3.74
CA ALA A 241 -20.11 -16.18 -4.43
C ALA A 241 -20.74 -17.34 -3.62
N GLY A 242 -21.24 -17.09 -2.41
CA GLY A 242 -21.86 -18.09 -1.53
C GLY A 242 -20.86 -18.93 -0.74
N ASN A 243 -19.57 -18.58 -0.77
CA ASN A 243 -18.53 -19.29 -0.03
C ASN A 243 -18.36 -18.72 1.38
N PRO A 244 -18.10 -19.55 2.39
CA PRO A 244 -17.84 -19.08 3.74
C PRO A 244 -16.55 -18.24 3.80
N TRP A 245 -16.63 -17.12 4.52
CA TRP A 245 -15.50 -16.26 4.85
C TRP A 245 -15.59 -15.84 6.33
N PRO A 246 -14.49 -15.74 7.08
CA PRO A 246 -13.11 -16.01 6.67
C PRO A 246 -12.66 -17.44 7.04
N LEU A 247 -11.58 -17.91 6.41
CA LEU A 247 -10.75 -18.98 6.96
C LEU A 247 -9.36 -18.42 7.30
N PRO A 248 -9.15 -17.89 8.52
CA PRO A 248 -7.81 -17.70 9.04
C PRO A 248 -7.55 -18.67 10.19
N ASP A 249 -6.29 -19.06 10.31
CA ASP A 249 -5.70 -19.33 11.62
C ASP A 249 -5.97 -18.12 12.52
N LEU A 250 -6.92 -18.25 13.46
CA LEU A 250 -7.32 -17.19 14.39
C LEU A 250 -6.11 -16.59 15.12
N ALA A 251 -5.06 -17.39 15.37
CA ALA A 251 -3.85 -16.90 16.01
C ALA A 251 -3.10 -15.91 15.11
N CYS A 252 -2.95 -16.22 13.81
CA CYS A 252 -2.38 -15.29 12.84
C CYS A 252 -3.24 -14.02 12.72
N TYR A 253 -4.56 -14.16 12.63
CA TYR A 253 -5.47 -13.03 12.51
C TYR A 253 -5.32 -12.06 13.70
N ASP A 254 -5.35 -12.57 14.93
CA ASP A 254 -5.22 -11.76 16.13
C ASP A 254 -3.87 -11.03 16.18
N ILE A 255 -2.77 -11.68 15.76
CA ILE A 255 -1.46 -11.03 15.67
C ILE A 255 -1.46 -9.91 14.63
N LEU A 256 -2.10 -10.11 13.48
CA LEU A 256 -2.08 -9.13 12.40
C LEU A 256 -2.95 -7.89 12.69
N HIS A 257 -4.01 -8.03 13.50
CA HIS A 257 -5.04 -7.01 13.73
C HIS A 257 -5.09 -6.45 15.15
N SER A 258 -4.65 -7.21 16.15
CA SER A 258 -4.81 -6.83 17.57
C SER A 258 -3.48 -6.58 18.28
N SER A 259 -2.34 -6.80 17.62
CA SER A 259 -1.03 -6.49 18.21
C SER A 259 -0.90 -5.02 18.57
N GLY A 260 -0.35 -4.74 19.75
CA GLY A 260 -0.20 -3.39 20.28
C GLY A 260 -1.34 -2.92 21.20
N ARG A 261 -2.43 -3.68 21.26
CA ARG A 261 -3.53 -3.48 22.23
C ARG A 261 -3.09 -3.79 23.66
N ILE A 262 -3.70 -3.14 24.64
CA ILE A 262 -3.48 -3.38 26.07
C ILE A 262 -3.75 -4.86 26.39
N GLY A 263 -2.78 -5.50 27.07
CA GLY A 263 -2.90 -6.90 27.48
C GLY A 263 -2.85 -7.90 26.31
N PHE A 264 -2.49 -7.46 25.10
CA PHE A 264 -2.34 -8.36 23.98
C PHE A 264 -1.22 -9.38 24.24
N TYR A 265 -1.58 -10.66 24.24
CA TYR A 265 -0.63 -11.76 24.26
C TYR A 265 -1.15 -12.90 23.39
N ARG A 266 -0.31 -13.36 22.47
CA ARG A 266 -0.55 -14.55 21.66
C ARG A 266 0.73 -15.36 21.56
N HIS A 267 0.60 -16.67 21.46
CA HIS A 267 1.75 -17.50 21.15
C HIS A 267 2.06 -17.40 19.65
N LYS A 268 3.34 -17.47 19.31
CA LYS A 268 3.80 -17.51 17.91
C LYS A 268 3.17 -18.72 17.19
N PRO A 269 2.47 -18.52 16.06
CA PRO A 269 1.99 -19.62 15.23
C PRO A 269 3.14 -20.51 14.75
N ALA A 270 2.87 -21.80 14.52
CA ALA A 270 3.88 -22.76 14.11
C ALA A 270 4.56 -22.39 12.78
N LEU A 271 3.77 -21.88 11.83
CA LEU A 271 4.21 -21.53 10.48
C LEU A 271 4.84 -20.13 10.37
N MET A 272 4.81 -19.33 11.43
CA MET A 272 5.38 -17.97 11.46
C MET A 272 6.81 -18.01 12.00
N SER A 273 7.76 -17.37 11.31
CA SER A 273 9.13 -17.25 11.81
C SER A 273 9.18 -16.37 13.06
N HIS A 274 10.22 -16.53 13.90
CA HIS A 274 10.40 -15.66 15.07
C HIS A 274 10.56 -14.19 14.69
N TYR A 275 11.23 -13.94 13.56
CA TYR A 275 11.42 -12.60 13.02
C TYR A 275 10.09 -11.96 12.62
N GLU A 276 9.26 -12.66 11.84
CA GLU A 276 7.94 -12.18 11.43
C GLU A 276 7.01 -11.94 12.61
N TYR A 277 7.04 -12.86 13.57
CA TYR A 277 6.30 -12.69 14.80
C TYR A 277 6.73 -11.44 15.56
N PHE A 278 8.04 -11.25 15.74
CA PHE A 278 8.59 -10.05 16.40
C PHE A 278 8.18 -8.78 15.66
N LEU A 279 8.27 -8.76 14.32
CA LEU A 279 7.84 -7.61 13.52
C LEU A 279 6.35 -7.32 13.76
N HIS A 280 5.47 -8.30 13.61
CA HIS A 280 4.02 -8.10 13.75
C HIS A 280 3.56 -7.73 15.15
N THR A 281 4.27 -8.16 16.20
CA THR A 281 3.92 -7.78 17.57
C THR A 281 4.58 -6.47 18.04
N HIS A 282 5.54 -5.91 17.29
CA HIS A 282 6.27 -4.69 17.67
C HIS A 282 6.22 -3.61 16.60
N GLN A 283 7.05 -3.71 15.55
CA GLN A 283 7.19 -2.67 14.52
C GLN A 283 5.93 -2.52 13.68
N LEU A 284 5.32 -3.65 13.30
CA LEU A 284 4.12 -3.75 12.48
C LEU A 284 2.84 -3.97 13.30
N ALA A 285 2.87 -3.63 14.59
CA ALA A 285 1.66 -3.64 15.41
C ALA A 285 0.69 -2.56 14.88
N PRO A 286 -0.56 -2.89 14.50
CA PRO A 286 -1.50 -1.91 13.98
C PRO A 286 -2.03 -0.96 15.06
N ILE A 287 -2.02 -1.41 16.32
CA ILE A 287 -2.54 -0.63 17.45
C ILE A 287 -1.39 0.04 18.21
N LYS A 288 -1.68 1.21 18.76
CA LYS A 288 -0.83 1.91 19.71
C LYS A 288 -1.64 2.23 20.95
N SER A 289 -1.17 1.70 22.08
CA SER A 289 -1.58 2.08 23.42
C SER A 289 -0.37 2.62 24.19
N ASP A 290 -0.62 3.45 25.21
CA ASP A 290 0.39 3.96 26.14
C ASP A 290 0.36 3.30 27.52
N GLY A 291 -0.55 2.34 27.75
CA GLY A 291 -0.55 1.53 28.95
C GLY A 291 -1.94 1.14 29.44
N PRO A 292 -2.02 0.35 30.52
CA PRO A 292 -3.29 -0.16 31.06
C PRO A 292 -4.19 0.92 31.68
N GLU A 293 -3.67 2.13 31.89
CA GLU A 293 -4.40 3.24 32.50
C GLU A 293 -5.16 4.09 31.46
N GLU A 294 -4.90 3.89 30.17
CA GLU A 294 -5.60 4.63 29.11
C GLU A 294 -6.70 3.78 28.49
N GLU A 295 -7.91 4.33 28.43
CA GLU A 295 -9.07 3.65 27.82
C GLU A 295 -9.07 3.72 26.29
N ASP A 296 -8.35 4.69 25.72
CA ASP A 296 -8.36 4.99 24.30
C ASP A 296 -7.10 4.47 23.61
N GLU A 297 -7.28 3.81 22.47
CA GLU A 297 -6.21 3.20 21.67
C GLU A 297 -6.26 3.79 20.28
N TRP A 298 -5.09 4.07 19.69
CA TRP A 298 -5.03 4.42 18.28
C TRP A 298 -4.90 3.16 17.43
N ASP A 299 -5.73 3.00 16.40
CA ASP A 299 -5.77 1.83 15.53
C ASP A 299 -5.64 2.25 14.06
N LEU A 300 -4.62 1.73 13.39
CA LEU A 300 -4.32 2.00 11.97
C LEU A 300 -5.53 1.76 11.05
N PHE A 301 -6.28 0.68 11.28
CA PHE A 301 -7.41 0.33 10.41
C PHE A 301 -8.63 1.17 10.72
N ASP A 302 -8.85 1.55 11.98
CA ASP A 302 -9.94 2.46 12.32
C ASP A 302 -9.71 3.86 11.74
N GLU A 303 -8.45 4.32 11.70
CA GLU A 303 -8.09 5.64 11.17
C GLU A 303 -8.22 5.71 9.64
N TYR A 304 -7.59 4.78 8.91
CA TYR A 304 -7.46 4.91 7.45
C TYR A 304 -8.39 4.01 6.65
N PHE A 305 -8.94 2.95 7.26
CA PHE A 305 -9.71 1.94 6.54
C PHE A 305 -11.19 1.90 6.91
N ARG A 306 -11.58 2.40 8.10
CA ARG A 306 -12.99 2.44 8.53
C ARG A 306 -13.87 3.17 7.53
N THR A 307 -15.12 2.72 7.40
CA THR A 307 -16.11 3.33 6.52
C THR A 307 -17.54 3.01 6.95
N GLU A 308 -18.48 3.81 6.47
CA GLU A 308 -19.92 3.60 6.59
C GLU A 308 -20.44 2.50 5.64
N TYR A 309 -19.66 2.12 4.61
CA TYR A 309 -20.06 1.14 3.59
C TYR A 309 -19.19 -0.13 3.57
N PRO A 310 -19.02 -0.85 4.71
CA PRO A 310 -18.09 -1.98 4.81
C PRO A 310 -18.49 -3.20 3.99
N GLN A 311 -19.73 -3.26 3.48
CA GLN A 311 -20.22 -4.39 2.66
C GLN A 311 -20.33 -4.06 1.16
N ASN A 312 -20.09 -2.80 0.77
CA ASN A 312 -20.19 -2.39 -0.63
C ASN A 312 -18.87 -2.69 -1.35
N ILE A 313 -18.85 -3.75 -2.17
CA ILE A 313 -17.65 -4.19 -2.90
C ILE A 313 -17.13 -3.13 -3.86
N GLU A 314 -18.01 -2.44 -4.60
CA GLU A 314 -17.60 -1.42 -5.57
C GLU A 314 -16.97 -0.22 -4.85
N TYR A 315 -17.56 0.18 -3.72
CA TYR A 315 -16.98 1.20 -2.87
C TYR A 315 -15.62 0.77 -2.33
N GLN A 316 -15.50 -0.43 -1.75
CA GLN A 316 -14.22 -0.93 -1.23
C GLN A 316 -13.15 -1.05 -2.32
N ALA A 317 -13.52 -1.46 -3.54
CA ALA A 317 -12.59 -1.64 -4.66
C ALA A 317 -11.92 -0.34 -5.14
N ASN A 318 -12.48 0.82 -4.80
CA ASN A 318 -12.02 2.15 -5.24
C ASN A 318 -11.44 3.00 -4.09
N ARG A 319 -10.88 2.36 -3.04
CA ARG A 319 -10.35 3.05 -1.84
C ARG A 319 -8.87 2.93 -1.62
N LEU A 320 -8.18 2.09 -2.36
CA LEU A 320 -6.75 1.88 -2.22
C LEU A 320 -6.00 3.21 -2.34
N GLY A 321 -6.32 4.01 -3.35
CA GLY A 321 -5.62 5.26 -3.60
C GLY A 321 -5.91 6.35 -2.56
N GLU A 322 -7.15 6.49 -2.12
CA GLU A 322 -7.54 7.41 -1.04
C GLU A 322 -6.82 7.04 0.26
N MET A 323 -6.90 5.76 0.66
CA MET A 323 -6.30 5.23 1.88
C MET A 323 -4.79 5.45 1.90
N LEU A 324 -4.09 5.14 0.80
CA LEU A 324 -2.65 5.32 0.70
C LEU A 324 -2.25 6.80 0.68
N ARG A 325 -3.06 7.69 0.11
CA ARG A 325 -2.81 9.13 0.18
C ARG A 325 -2.94 9.66 1.60
N SER A 326 -4.02 9.32 2.30
CA SER A 326 -4.24 9.78 3.68
C SER A 326 -3.11 9.28 4.59
N TRP A 327 -2.72 8.01 4.45
CA TRP A 327 -1.55 7.46 5.14
C TRP A 327 -0.24 8.20 4.77
N HIS A 328 -0.02 8.49 3.48
CA HIS A 328 1.16 9.25 3.05
C HIS A 328 1.22 10.64 3.69
N HIS A 329 0.10 11.37 3.66
CA HIS A 329 -0.02 12.71 4.22
C HIS A 329 0.36 12.74 5.70
N ASP A 330 -0.26 11.89 6.50
CA ASP A 330 -0.01 11.82 7.93
C ASP A 330 1.39 11.28 8.25
N LYS A 331 1.90 10.37 7.43
CA LYS A 331 3.30 9.92 7.49
C LYS A 331 4.26 11.10 7.32
N VAL A 332 4.06 11.94 6.32
CA VAL A 332 4.91 13.12 6.09
C VAL A 332 4.81 14.06 7.30
N LEU A 333 3.59 14.42 7.73
CA LEU A 333 3.39 15.29 8.89
C LEU A 333 4.05 14.77 10.17
N ALA A 334 3.87 13.48 10.46
CA ALA A 334 4.43 12.86 11.66
C ALA A 334 5.96 12.85 11.65
N ASN A 335 6.60 12.67 10.49
CA ASN A 335 8.05 12.57 10.35
C ASN A 335 8.76 13.91 10.10
N SER A 336 8.06 14.96 9.64
CA SER A 336 8.63 16.29 9.44
C SER A 336 8.99 16.99 10.76
N TYR A 337 10.02 17.82 10.74
CA TYR A 337 10.33 18.74 11.83
C TYR A 337 9.37 19.94 11.81
N GLU A 338 9.15 20.58 12.96
CA GLU A 338 8.16 21.67 13.07
C GLU A 338 8.53 22.91 12.24
N ASP A 339 9.83 23.16 12.03
CA ASP A 339 10.36 24.25 11.20
C ASP A 339 10.17 24.03 9.70
N GLN A 340 9.86 22.79 9.28
CA GLN A 340 9.56 22.42 7.90
C GLN A 340 8.07 22.54 7.56
N LEU A 341 7.23 22.76 8.56
CA LEU A 341 5.77 22.76 8.42
C LEU A 341 5.21 24.19 8.45
N ASN A 342 4.23 24.45 7.60
CA ASN A 342 3.45 25.68 7.69
C ASN A 342 2.45 25.62 8.87
N GLN A 343 1.78 26.74 9.18
CA GLN A 343 0.86 26.81 10.33
C GLN A 343 -0.31 25.82 10.25
N ASN A 344 -0.83 25.56 9.04
CA ASN A 344 -1.92 24.60 8.86
C ASN A 344 -1.43 23.17 9.11
N GLN A 345 -0.28 22.80 8.54
CA GLN A 345 0.35 21.50 8.75
C GLN A 345 0.76 21.26 10.21
N LEU A 346 1.21 22.31 10.91
CA LEU A 346 1.49 22.24 12.35
C LEU A 346 0.20 21.96 13.14
N GLN A 347 -0.91 22.59 12.76
CA GLN A 347 -2.19 22.34 13.40
C GLN A 347 -2.68 20.92 13.13
N GLU A 348 -2.68 20.47 11.88
CA GLU A 348 -3.03 19.09 11.49
C GLU A 348 -2.18 18.06 12.24
N LYS A 349 -0.87 18.31 12.36
CA LYS A 349 0.02 17.46 13.15
C LYS A 349 -0.34 17.44 14.64
N ARG A 350 -0.75 18.56 15.23
CA ARG A 350 -1.24 18.59 16.62
C ARG A 350 -2.55 17.81 16.76
N ASP A 351 -3.42 17.91 15.76
CA ASP A 351 -4.73 17.24 15.73
C ASP A 351 -4.59 15.71 15.64
N LEU A 352 -3.54 15.20 14.97
CA LEU A 352 -3.19 13.76 15.02
C LEU A 352 -2.93 13.27 16.45
N GLY A 353 -2.42 14.16 17.32
CA GLY A 353 -2.09 13.82 18.69
C GLY A 353 -0.80 12.99 18.83
N THR A 354 -0.24 13.00 20.03
CA THR A 354 1.08 12.40 20.27
C THR A 354 1.10 10.88 20.07
N ARG A 355 -0.02 10.21 20.34
CA ARG A 355 -0.16 8.75 20.20
C ARG A 355 -0.13 8.32 18.74
N ALA A 356 -0.93 8.95 17.88
CA ALA A 356 -0.93 8.67 16.45
C ALA A 356 0.45 8.97 15.85
N ILE A 357 1.09 10.10 16.19
CA ILE A 357 2.44 10.42 15.72
C ILE A 357 3.45 9.32 16.06
N ARG A 358 3.43 8.78 17.30
CA ARG A 358 4.30 7.66 17.69
C ARG A 358 4.01 6.40 16.87
N ALA A 359 2.74 6.08 16.66
CA ALA A 359 2.30 4.91 15.91
C ALA A 359 2.69 5.01 14.43
N ILE A 360 2.40 6.15 13.80
CA ILE A 360 2.72 6.47 12.42
C ILE A 360 4.23 6.38 12.22
N ARG A 361 5.05 7.08 13.01
CA ARG A 361 6.54 7.01 12.91
C ARG A 361 7.09 5.59 13.00
N ARG A 362 6.51 4.76 13.86
CA ARG A 362 6.88 3.33 13.98
C ARG A 362 6.54 2.58 12.70
N LEU A 363 5.33 2.76 12.19
CA LEU A 363 4.81 2.10 11.00
C LEU A 363 5.37 2.66 9.68
N SER A 364 5.92 3.89 9.67
CA SER A 364 6.61 4.48 8.52
C SER A 364 7.97 3.84 8.22
N LYS A 365 8.48 2.98 9.11
CA LYS A 365 9.73 2.26 8.90
C LYS A 365 9.52 1.12 7.91
N ILE A 366 10.41 1.02 6.92
CA ILE A 366 10.47 -0.11 5.99
C ILE A 366 10.99 -1.36 6.73
N PRO A 367 10.21 -2.45 6.79
CA PRO A 367 10.68 -3.72 7.35
C PRO A 367 11.65 -4.37 6.38
N MET A 368 12.92 -4.47 6.77
CA MET A 368 13.96 -5.08 5.93
C MET A 368 13.80 -6.61 5.89
N PRO A 369 14.16 -7.27 4.78
CA PRO A 369 14.35 -8.72 4.78
C PRO A 369 15.48 -9.11 5.75
N TYR A 370 15.37 -10.30 6.35
CA TYR A 370 16.39 -10.89 7.23
C TYR A 370 17.36 -11.74 6.43
#